data_AF-A0A4R6RYX0-F1
#
_entry.id   AF-A0A4R6RYX0-F1
#
_cell.length_a   1.000
_cell.length_b   1.000
_cell.length_c   1.000
_cell.angle_alpha   90.00
_cell.angle_beta   90.00
_cell.angle_gamma   90.00
#
_symmetry.space_group_name_H-M   'P 1'
#
loop_
_entity.id
_entity.type
_entity.pdbx_description
1 polymer ?
#
loop_
_entity_poly.entity_id
_entity_poly.type
_entity_poly.pdbx_seq_one_letter_code
_entity_poly.pdbx_strand_id
1 'polypeptide(L)'
;MNKNSGNHFPLLPLKHMDSAQLSFELLSQVQRFNRDGREMVTSAAQLATHLHRGQTRRQRSNLPRVPYIEHPLRVAIRIMRWGNPSPKTVTSALLHDTAEDCASRFAELSGMNEEAQSHLAPEQLQHHALQFISESYGRTVGLAVAAVTRAPRALGPYLDDIRQIILTGSYTAKLVKASDLVDNAGSLQHQFGHVPDQMVAKLVAKYMPAVILLAAELERIDAQEGPMPSEYPIAQAAARLRSIEPGLARLVKELHIHFEHPNPPEAS
;
A
#
# COMPACT_ATOMS: atom_id res chain seq x y z
N MET A 1 24.48 27.60 -24.52
CA MET A 1 23.88 27.97 -23.22
C MET A 1 22.53 27.29 -23.11
N ASN A 2 22.39 26.34 -22.18
CA ASN A 2 21.10 26.07 -21.56
C ASN A 2 21.38 25.57 -20.13
N LYS A 3 21.51 26.53 -19.22
CA LYS A 3 21.62 26.27 -17.78
C LYS A 3 20.21 25.95 -17.29
N ASN A 4 19.85 24.67 -17.26
CA ASN A 4 18.78 24.21 -16.39
C ASN A 4 19.40 23.42 -15.22
N SER A 5 20.30 24.09 -14.51
CA SER A 5 20.79 23.68 -13.20
C SER A 5 19.70 23.99 -12.15
N GLY A 6 18.56 23.31 -12.26
CA GLY A 6 17.58 23.30 -11.20
C GLY A 6 18.15 22.47 -10.05
N ASN A 7 18.31 23.08 -8.87
CA ASN A 7 18.67 22.42 -7.62
C ASN A 7 17.85 21.14 -7.44
N HIS A 8 18.34 19.99 -7.92
CA HIS A 8 17.75 18.70 -7.62
C HIS A 8 18.35 18.28 -6.29
N PHE A 9 17.61 18.52 -5.21
CA PHE A 9 17.82 17.74 -4.01
C PHE A 9 17.79 16.25 -4.42
N PRO A 10 18.78 15.45 -4.02
CA PRO A 10 18.81 14.04 -4.42
C PRO A 10 17.53 13.36 -3.94
N LEU A 11 16.95 12.49 -4.78
CA LEU A 11 15.78 11.68 -4.40
C LEU A 11 16.15 10.82 -3.19
N LEU A 12 15.75 11.25 -2.00
CA LEU A 12 16.03 10.50 -0.78
C LEU A 12 15.27 9.16 -0.80
N PRO A 13 15.87 8.06 -0.34
CA PRO A 13 15.16 6.82 -0.12
C PRO A 13 13.98 7.04 0.83
N LEU A 14 12.78 6.56 0.45
CA LEU A 14 11.55 6.76 1.23
C LEU A 14 11.68 6.26 2.68
N LYS A 15 12.47 5.22 2.91
CA LYS A 15 12.71 4.67 4.26
C LYS A 15 13.51 5.58 5.19
N HIS A 16 14.12 6.65 4.66
CA HIS A 16 14.86 7.64 5.44
C HIS A 16 14.07 8.94 5.62
N MET A 17 12.85 9.00 5.10
CA MET A 17 11.99 10.18 5.21
C MET A 17 11.06 10.03 6.41
N ASP A 18 11.04 11.04 7.27
CA ASP A 18 10.02 11.18 8.32
C ASP A 18 8.68 11.68 7.75
N SER A 19 7.67 11.77 8.62
CA SER A 19 6.33 12.25 8.27
C SER A 19 6.31 13.64 7.58
N ALA A 20 7.18 14.57 7.99
CA ALA A 20 7.22 15.91 7.39
C ALA A 20 7.85 15.86 6.00
N GLN A 21 8.97 15.16 5.85
CA GLN A 21 9.66 14.97 4.57
C GLN A 21 8.77 14.24 3.56
N LEU A 22 8.05 13.19 4.00
CA LEU A 22 7.08 12.49 3.16
C LEU A 22 5.93 13.41 2.74
N SER A 23 5.44 14.27 3.63
CA SER A 23 4.38 15.23 3.29
C SER A 23 4.85 16.25 2.25
N PHE A 24 6.05 16.81 2.40
CA PHE A 24 6.62 17.73 1.40
C PHE A 24 6.91 17.05 0.07
N GLU A 25 7.42 15.81 0.09
CA GLU A 25 7.61 15.01 -1.11
C GLU A 25 6.26 14.80 -1.81
N LEU A 26 5.21 14.36 -1.11
CA LEU A 26 3.89 14.22 -1.70
C LEU A 26 3.40 15.56 -2.31
N LEU A 27 3.47 16.66 -1.57
CA LEU A 27 3.04 17.99 -2.02
C LEU A 27 3.79 18.48 -3.26
N SER A 28 5.09 18.17 -3.36
CA SER A 28 5.89 18.45 -4.55
C SER A 28 5.44 17.57 -5.72
N GLN A 29 5.24 16.28 -5.48
CA GLN A 29 4.89 15.32 -6.53
C GLN A 29 3.50 15.58 -7.10
N VAL A 30 2.52 16.01 -6.30
CA VAL A 30 1.14 16.28 -6.77
C VAL A 30 1.04 17.50 -7.68
N GLN A 31 2.04 18.40 -7.71
CA GLN A 31 2.02 19.57 -8.62
C GLN A 31 1.88 19.19 -10.09
N ARG A 32 2.25 17.95 -10.46
CA ARG A 32 2.09 17.42 -11.83
C ARG A 32 0.63 17.20 -12.24
N PHE A 33 -0.29 17.09 -11.28
CA PHE A 33 -1.72 16.88 -11.56
C PHE A 33 -2.42 18.19 -11.89
N ASN A 34 -3.55 18.11 -12.58
CA ASN A 34 -4.47 19.24 -12.73
C ASN A 34 -5.07 19.64 -11.37
N ARG A 35 -5.83 20.75 -11.35
CA ARG A 35 -6.43 21.29 -10.11
C ARG A 35 -7.23 20.24 -9.34
N ASP A 36 -8.18 19.59 -10.00
CA ASP A 36 -9.07 18.60 -9.36
C ASP A 36 -8.30 17.41 -8.82
N GLY A 37 -7.29 16.93 -9.56
CA GLY A 37 -6.40 15.86 -9.11
C GLY A 37 -5.57 16.24 -7.89
N ARG A 38 -5.06 17.48 -7.83
CA ARG A 38 -4.35 18.02 -6.67
C ARG A 38 -5.26 18.10 -5.44
N GLU A 39 -6.46 18.64 -5.61
CA GLU A 39 -7.45 18.78 -4.54
C GLU A 39 -7.84 17.40 -3.99
N MET A 40 -8.11 16.42 -4.87
CA MET A 40 -8.45 15.04 -4.50
C MET A 40 -7.33 14.36 -3.69
N VAL A 41 -6.08 14.40 -4.17
CA VAL A 41 -4.97 13.72 -3.48
C VAL A 41 -4.64 14.41 -2.16
N THR A 42 -4.70 15.74 -2.12
CA THR A 42 -4.44 16.51 -0.90
C THR A 42 -5.50 16.23 0.16
N SER A 43 -6.78 16.21 -0.20
CA SER A 43 -7.87 15.91 0.74
C SER A 43 -7.80 14.46 1.25
N ALA A 44 -7.42 13.51 0.40
CA ALA A 44 -7.18 12.13 0.81
C ALA A 44 -6.01 11.99 1.79
N ALA A 45 -4.92 12.74 1.59
CA ALA A 45 -3.79 12.78 2.51
C ALA A 45 -4.20 13.37 3.87
N GLN A 46 -5.02 14.43 3.86
CA GLN A 46 -5.59 15.01 5.08
C GLN A 46 -6.48 14.02 5.83
N LEU A 47 -7.38 13.34 5.11
CA LEU A 47 -8.26 12.32 5.68
C LEU A 47 -7.45 11.17 6.30
N ALA A 48 -6.51 10.59 5.55
CA ALA A 48 -5.63 9.53 6.06
C ALA A 48 -4.84 9.97 7.30
N THR A 49 -4.32 11.20 7.30
CA THR A 49 -3.59 11.77 8.46
C THR A 49 -4.49 11.89 9.68
N HIS A 50 -5.73 12.37 9.49
CA HIS A 50 -6.71 12.47 10.56
C HIS A 50 -7.09 11.09 11.11
N LEU A 51 -7.43 10.16 10.22
CA LEU A 51 -7.86 8.81 10.57
C LEU A 51 -6.77 7.99 11.23
N HIS A 52 -5.49 8.13 10.86
CA HIS A 52 -4.37 7.45 11.50
C HIS A 52 -3.76 8.23 12.68
N ARG A 53 -4.35 9.36 13.11
CA ARG A 53 -3.83 10.17 14.23
C ARG A 53 -3.65 9.33 15.49
N GLY A 54 -2.46 9.39 16.09
CA GLY A 54 -2.11 8.64 17.30
C GLY A 54 -1.80 7.15 17.07
N GLN A 55 -2.00 6.62 15.87
CA GLN A 55 -1.55 5.28 15.54
C GLN A 55 -0.05 5.28 15.24
N THR A 56 0.63 4.25 15.70
CA THR A 56 2.06 4.00 15.41
C THR A 56 2.22 2.68 14.70
N ARG A 57 3.25 2.56 13.85
CA ARG A 57 3.66 1.23 13.37
C ARG A 57 3.95 0.32 14.55
N ARG A 58 3.64 -0.97 14.42
CA ARG A 58 3.89 -1.97 15.48
C ARG A 58 5.33 -1.85 15.96
N GLN A 59 5.52 -1.81 17.27
CA GLN A 59 6.84 -1.68 17.87
C GLN A 59 7.70 -2.88 17.46
N ARG A 60 8.82 -2.59 16.80
CA ARG A 60 9.78 -3.57 16.31
C ARG A 60 11.00 -3.51 17.25
N SER A 61 10.83 -4.04 18.47
CA SER A 61 11.85 -4.07 19.52
C SER A 61 12.34 -2.66 19.92
N ASN A 62 13.66 -2.42 19.92
CA ASN A 62 14.32 -1.17 20.30
C ASN A 62 14.23 -0.07 19.23
N LEU A 63 13.55 -0.32 18.11
CA LEU A 63 13.38 0.70 17.07
C LEU A 63 12.36 1.77 17.51
N PRO A 64 12.58 3.06 17.18
CA PRO A 64 11.63 4.12 17.45
C PRO A 64 10.24 3.81 16.88
N ARG A 65 9.19 4.11 17.66
CA ARG A 65 7.83 4.07 17.13
C ARG A 65 7.64 5.22 16.15
N VAL A 66 7.37 4.89 14.90
CA VAL A 66 7.05 5.88 13.87
C VAL A 66 5.53 6.02 13.72
N PRO A 67 5.01 7.24 13.44
CA PRO A 67 3.61 7.45 13.13
C PRO A 67 3.14 6.55 11.97
N TYR A 68 1.93 6.00 12.07
CA TYR A 68 1.43 5.08 11.04
C TYR A 68 1.28 5.76 9.68
N ILE A 69 0.92 7.05 9.65
CA ILE A 69 0.72 7.84 8.43
C ILE A 69 1.91 7.81 7.46
N GLU A 70 3.13 7.59 7.96
CA GLU A 70 4.30 7.43 7.09
C GLU A 70 4.15 6.27 6.12
N HIS A 71 3.47 5.18 6.51
CA HIS A 71 3.25 4.03 5.64
C HIS A 71 2.37 4.37 4.42
N PRO A 72 1.12 4.86 4.58
CA PRO A 72 0.32 5.31 3.43
C PRO A 72 1.01 6.35 2.55
N LEU A 73 1.75 7.30 3.14
CA LEU A 73 2.52 8.29 2.38
C LEU A 73 3.63 7.62 1.54
N ARG A 74 4.42 6.70 2.12
CA ARG A 74 5.42 5.94 1.38
C ARG A 74 4.79 5.10 0.27
N VAL A 75 3.64 4.47 0.53
CA VAL A 75 2.90 3.68 -0.47
C VAL A 75 2.50 4.55 -1.66
N ALA A 76 1.90 5.72 -1.41
CA ALA A 76 1.47 6.65 -2.44
C ALA A 76 2.65 7.23 -3.24
N ILE A 77 3.68 7.77 -2.56
CA ILE A 77 4.85 8.38 -3.21
C ILE A 77 5.62 7.34 -4.03
N ARG A 78 5.74 6.10 -3.54
CA ARG A 78 6.40 5.02 -4.28
C ARG A 78 5.72 4.77 -5.63
N ILE A 79 4.39 4.75 -5.67
CA ILE A 79 3.64 4.60 -6.92
C ILE A 79 3.88 5.80 -7.85
N MET A 80 3.98 7.02 -7.31
CA MET A 80 4.35 8.21 -8.10
C MET A 80 5.80 8.19 -8.62
N ARG A 81 6.68 7.44 -7.95
CA ARG A 81 8.07 7.20 -8.39
C ARG A 81 8.19 6.05 -9.39
N TRP A 82 7.16 5.22 -9.52
CA TRP A 82 7.10 4.17 -10.53
C TRP A 82 6.65 4.66 -11.90
N GLY A 83 6.05 5.85 -11.99
CA GLY A 83 5.63 6.42 -13.27
C GLY A 83 4.65 7.58 -13.07
N ASN A 84 3.69 7.70 -13.99
CA ASN A 84 2.66 8.73 -13.97
C ASN A 84 1.30 8.13 -13.56
N PRO A 85 1.08 7.77 -12.28
CA PRO A 85 -0.20 7.23 -11.86
C PRO A 85 -1.31 8.28 -11.97
N SER A 86 -2.55 7.82 -12.16
CA SER A 86 -3.71 8.71 -12.04
C SER A 86 -3.84 9.26 -10.62
N PRO A 87 -4.45 10.46 -10.42
CA PRO A 87 -4.76 10.96 -9.09
C PRO A 87 -5.57 9.97 -8.25
N LYS A 88 -6.51 9.25 -8.88
CA LYS A 88 -7.33 8.20 -8.24
C LYS A 88 -6.47 7.06 -7.68
N THR A 89 -5.40 6.67 -8.37
CA THR A 89 -4.47 5.64 -7.91
C THR A 89 -3.69 6.10 -6.66
N VAL A 90 -3.22 7.35 -6.66
CA VAL A 90 -2.52 7.94 -5.51
C VAL A 90 -3.48 8.11 -4.32
N THR A 91 -4.70 8.57 -4.56
CA THR A 91 -5.77 8.64 -3.55
C THR A 91 -6.07 7.26 -2.94
N SER A 92 -6.20 6.22 -3.77
CA SER A 92 -6.44 4.85 -3.30
C SER A 92 -5.28 4.35 -2.43
N ALA A 93 -4.04 4.69 -2.78
CA ALA A 93 -2.86 4.35 -1.99
C ALA A 93 -2.83 5.04 -0.62
N LEU A 94 -3.24 6.31 -0.54
CA LEU A 94 -3.31 7.05 0.72
C LEU A 94 -4.38 6.49 1.66
N LEU A 95 -5.46 5.93 1.11
CA LEU A 95 -6.63 5.46 1.87
C LEU A 95 -6.66 3.94 2.08
N HIS A 96 -5.69 3.19 1.54
CA HIS A 96 -5.81 1.72 1.40
C HIS A 96 -6.04 0.96 2.72
N ASP A 97 -5.44 1.42 3.82
CA ASP A 97 -5.58 0.80 5.15
C ASP A 97 -6.71 1.42 5.98
N THR A 98 -7.30 2.54 5.54
CA THR A 98 -8.21 3.32 6.40
C THR A 98 -9.50 2.57 6.71
N ALA A 99 -10.03 1.79 5.77
CA ALA A 99 -11.21 0.96 6.00
C ALA A 99 -10.92 -0.31 6.83
N GLU A 100 -9.67 -0.75 6.90
CA GLU A 100 -9.24 -1.88 7.72
C GLU A 100 -8.95 -1.44 9.16
N ASP A 101 -8.12 -0.40 9.33
CA ASP A 101 -7.55 0.00 10.62
C ASP A 101 -8.29 1.17 11.30
N CYS A 102 -9.14 1.89 10.57
CA CYS A 102 -9.78 3.12 11.05
C CYS A 102 -11.30 3.15 10.84
N ALA A 103 -11.94 1.99 10.63
CA ALA A 103 -13.37 1.89 10.30
C ALA A 103 -14.29 2.63 11.29
N SER A 104 -14.03 2.54 12.60
CA SER A 104 -14.82 3.25 13.62
C SER A 104 -14.71 4.78 13.50
N ARG A 105 -13.56 5.31 13.12
CA ARG A 105 -13.34 6.75 12.97
C ARG A 105 -14.13 7.35 11.80
N PHE A 106 -14.48 6.56 10.79
CA PHE A 106 -15.42 7.00 9.76
C PHE A 106 -16.83 7.20 10.33
N ALA A 107 -17.28 6.32 11.24
CA ALA A 107 -18.58 6.48 11.89
C ALA A 107 -18.62 7.78 12.73
N GLU A 108 -17.53 8.09 13.45
CA GLU A 108 -17.37 9.37 14.16
C GLU A 108 -17.47 10.58 13.21
N LEU A 109 -16.78 10.54 12.06
CA LEU A 109 -16.84 11.60 11.05
C LEU A 109 -18.24 11.81 10.46
N SER A 110 -19.04 10.73 10.39
CA SER A 110 -20.46 10.78 9.99
C SER A 110 -21.39 11.21 11.13
N GLY A 111 -20.87 11.58 12.30
CA GLY A 111 -21.65 12.06 13.44
C GLY A 111 -22.27 10.95 14.29
N MET A 112 -21.88 9.69 14.11
CA MET A 112 -22.35 8.59 14.96
C MET A 112 -21.68 8.68 16.34
N ASN A 113 -22.47 8.71 17.40
CA ASN A 113 -21.97 8.69 18.77
C ASN A 113 -21.44 7.29 19.14
N GLU A 114 -20.70 7.20 20.26
CA GLU A 114 -20.09 5.95 20.73
C GLU A 114 -21.12 4.85 20.99
N GLU A 115 -22.30 5.20 21.50
CA GLU A 115 -23.39 4.26 21.76
C GLU A 115 -23.88 3.60 20.45
N ALA A 116 -24.18 4.40 19.42
CA ALA A 116 -24.60 3.90 18.11
C ALA A 116 -23.50 3.03 17.47
N GLN A 117 -22.24 3.42 17.60
CA GLN A 117 -21.11 2.64 17.09
C GLN A 117 -20.96 1.29 17.80
N SER A 118 -21.22 1.22 19.11
CA SER A 118 -21.09 -0.01 19.90
C SER A 118 -22.05 -1.13 19.45
N HIS A 119 -23.13 -0.77 18.75
CA HIS A 119 -24.11 -1.71 18.20
C HIS A 119 -23.75 -2.23 16.81
N LEU A 120 -22.70 -1.69 16.17
CA LEU A 120 -22.27 -2.11 14.84
C LEU A 120 -21.20 -3.21 14.92
N ALA A 121 -21.41 -4.26 14.13
CA ALA A 121 -20.38 -5.26 13.89
C ALA A 121 -19.21 -4.64 13.10
N PRO A 122 -17.97 -5.17 13.24
CA PRO A 122 -16.81 -4.68 12.49
C PRO A 122 -17.01 -4.60 10.98
N GLU A 123 -17.75 -5.54 10.39
CA GLU A 123 -18.08 -5.56 8.96
C GLU A 123 -18.98 -4.40 8.57
N GLN A 124 -19.91 -4.00 9.44
CA GLN A 124 -20.79 -2.85 9.21
C GLN A 124 -20.01 -1.54 9.27
N LEU A 125 -19.08 -1.41 10.22
CA LEU A 125 -18.17 -0.25 10.30
C LEU A 125 -17.26 -0.17 9.06
N GLN A 126 -16.68 -1.29 8.63
CA GLN A 126 -15.85 -1.33 7.42
C GLN A 126 -16.68 -1.00 6.18
N HIS A 127 -17.90 -1.54 6.06
CA HIS A 127 -18.80 -1.22 4.95
C HIS A 127 -19.12 0.28 4.90
N HIS A 128 -19.45 0.88 6.04
CA HIS A 128 -19.68 2.31 6.15
C HIS A 128 -18.44 3.14 5.73
N ALA A 129 -17.24 2.74 6.15
CA ALA A 129 -16.00 3.38 5.72
C ALA A 129 -15.78 3.31 4.19
N LEU A 130 -16.00 2.14 3.57
CA LEU A 130 -15.88 1.96 2.13
C LEU A 130 -16.94 2.75 1.35
N GLN A 131 -18.14 2.89 1.89
CA GLN A 131 -19.19 3.72 1.32
C GLN A 131 -18.77 5.21 1.36
N PHE A 132 -18.31 5.70 2.51
CA PHE A 132 -17.82 7.08 2.65
C PHE A 132 -16.72 7.40 1.63
N ILE A 133 -15.76 6.49 1.45
CA ILE A 133 -14.67 6.65 0.47
C ILE A 133 -15.22 6.71 -0.95
N SER A 134 -16.19 5.84 -1.27
CA SER A 134 -16.82 5.80 -2.60
C SER A 134 -17.59 7.08 -2.91
N GLU A 135 -18.30 7.64 -1.94
CA GLU A 135 -19.07 8.88 -2.06
C GLU A 135 -18.14 10.10 -2.16
N SER A 136 -17.06 10.13 -1.39
CA SER A 136 -16.12 11.27 -1.33
C SER A 136 -15.16 11.34 -2.51
N TYR A 137 -14.68 10.18 -3.00
CA TYR A 137 -13.61 10.09 -4.00
C TYR A 137 -14.03 9.37 -5.29
N GLY A 138 -15.27 8.93 -5.36
CA GLY A 138 -15.87 8.24 -6.50
C GLY A 138 -15.65 6.73 -6.50
N ARG A 139 -16.52 6.04 -7.25
CA ARG A 139 -16.60 4.57 -7.32
C ARG A 139 -15.27 3.88 -7.64
N THR A 140 -14.43 4.46 -8.50
CA THR A 140 -13.13 3.86 -8.87
C THR A 140 -12.21 3.74 -7.66
N VAL A 141 -12.15 4.77 -6.82
CA VAL A 141 -11.30 4.78 -5.61
C VAL A 141 -11.89 3.82 -4.59
N GLY A 142 -13.20 3.90 -4.34
CA GLY A 142 -13.90 3.01 -3.41
C GLY A 142 -13.69 1.53 -3.73
N LEU A 143 -13.86 1.12 -5.00
CA LEU A 143 -13.62 -0.26 -5.43
C LEU A 143 -12.16 -0.69 -5.27
N ALA A 144 -11.20 0.20 -5.55
CA ALA A 144 -9.79 -0.12 -5.41
C ALA A 144 -9.39 -0.31 -3.94
N VAL A 145 -9.86 0.58 -3.05
CA VAL A 145 -9.65 0.47 -1.60
C VAL A 145 -10.33 -0.78 -1.06
N ALA A 146 -11.58 -1.05 -1.44
CA ALA A 146 -12.30 -2.27 -1.05
C ALA A 146 -11.55 -3.54 -1.45
N ALA A 147 -10.99 -3.58 -2.67
CA ALA A 147 -10.25 -4.75 -3.16
C ALA A 147 -8.98 -5.03 -2.35
N VAL A 148 -8.33 -4.01 -1.78
CA VAL A 148 -7.08 -4.18 -0.99
C VAL A 148 -7.28 -4.19 0.51
N THR A 149 -8.52 -3.96 0.97
CA THR A 149 -8.95 -4.00 2.38
C THR A 149 -9.25 -5.45 2.77
N ARG A 150 -8.66 -5.93 3.86
CA ARG A 150 -8.99 -7.27 4.37
C ARG A 150 -10.26 -7.21 5.22
N ALA A 151 -11.14 -8.18 5.03
CA ALA A 151 -12.37 -8.29 5.81
C ALA A 151 -12.06 -8.54 7.30
N PRO A 152 -12.84 -7.95 8.24
CA PRO A 152 -12.72 -8.26 9.65
C PRO A 152 -12.88 -9.76 9.86
N ARG A 153 -12.00 -10.36 10.67
CA ARG A 153 -12.02 -11.80 10.99
C ARG A 153 -11.87 -12.74 9.78
N ALA A 154 -11.27 -12.29 8.68
CA ALA A 154 -10.97 -13.15 7.55
C ALA A 154 -10.22 -14.43 7.98
N LEU A 155 -10.88 -15.59 7.80
CA LEU A 155 -10.44 -16.91 8.25
C LEU A 155 -9.45 -17.59 7.28
N GLY A 156 -9.39 -17.14 6.03
CA GLY A 156 -8.55 -17.72 4.98
C GLY A 156 -7.10 -17.22 4.99
N PRO A 157 -6.16 -17.95 4.37
CA PRO A 157 -4.79 -17.51 4.13
C PRO A 157 -4.71 -16.10 3.51
N TYR A 158 -3.71 -15.31 3.92
CA TYR A 158 -3.42 -14.01 3.28
C TYR A 158 -3.20 -14.11 1.77
N LEU A 159 -2.66 -15.24 1.31
CA LEU A 159 -2.42 -15.49 -0.10
C LEU A 159 -3.71 -15.54 -0.94
N ASP A 160 -4.83 -15.92 -0.33
CA ASP A 160 -6.12 -15.98 -1.05
C ASP A 160 -6.66 -14.58 -1.35
N ASP A 161 -6.44 -13.60 -0.46
CA ASP A 161 -6.73 -12.20 -0.75
C ASP A 161 -5.91 -11.70 -1.94
N ILE A 162 -4.64 -12.10 -2.02
CA ILE A 162 -3.76 -11.72 -3.14
C ILE A 162 -4.26 -12.34 -4.45
N ARG A 163 -4.67 -13.62 -4.43
CA ARG A 163 -5.31 -14.26 -5.59
C ARG A 163 -6.58 -13.53 -6.01
N GLN A 164 -7.42 -13.13 -5.04
CA GLN A 164 -8.64 -12.38 -5.33
C GLN A 164 -8.35 -11.01 -5.95
N ILE A 165 -7.33 -10.29 -5.47
CA ILE A 165 -6.87 -9.02 -6.05
C ILE A 165 -6.36 -9.24 -7.47
N ILE A 166 -5.64 -10.33 -7.73
CA ILE A 166 -5.14 -10.67 -9.06
C ILE A 166 -6.30 -10.92 -10.03
N LEU A 167 -7.25 -11.77 -9.63
CA LEU A 167 -8.38 -12.18 -10.44
C LEU A 167 -9.37 -11.04 -10.73
N THR A 168 -9.70 -10.23 -9.72
CA THR A 168 -10.83 -9.29 -9.78
C THR A 168 -10.47 -7.83 -9.54
N GLY A 169 -9.28 -7.56 -8.99
CA GLY A 169 -8.83 -6.22 -8.68
C GLY A 169 -8.45 -5.42 -9.92
N SER A 170 -8.74 -4.12 -9.91
CA SER A 170 -8.29 -3.20 -10.96
C SER A 170 -6.76 -3.04 -10.98
N TYR A 171 -6.20 -2.46 -12.05
CA TYR A 171 -4.79 -2.06 -12.07
C TYR A 171 -4.40 -1.17 -10.90
N THR A 172 -5.31 -0.31 -10.43
CA THR A 172 -5.08 0.51 -9.24
C THR A 172 -4.93 -0.36 -7.99
N ALA A 173 -5.82 -1.33 -7.76
CA ALA A 173 -5.71 -2.23 -6.61
C ALA A 173 -4.41 -3.04 -6.62
N LYS A 174 -4.03 -3.57 -7.79
CA LYS A 174 -2.77 -4.31 -7.98
C LYS A 174 -1.54 -3.44 -7.67
N LEU A 175 -1.49 -2.20 -8.16
CA LEU A 175 -0.40 -1.26 -7.88
C LEU A 175 -0.33 -0.85 -6.39
N VAL A 176 -1.47 -0.59 -5.77
CA VAL A 176 -1.54 -0.27 -4.33
C VAL A 176 -1.00 -1.44 -3.51
N LYS A 177 -1.48 -2.67 -3.78
CA LYS A 177 -1.01 -3.86 -3.06
C LYS A 177 0.46 -4.17 -3.32
N ALA A 178 0.97 -3.93 -4.53
CA ALA A 178 2.40 -4.06 -4.82
C ALA A 178 3.23 -3.08 -3.99
N SER A 179 2.80 -1.82 -3.89
CA SER A 179 3.52 -0.80 -3.13
C SER A 179 3.50 -1.07 -1.63
N ASP A 180 2.34 -1.50 -1.11
CA ASP A 180 2.17 -1.99 0.25
C ASP A 180 3.13 -3.15 0.56
N LEU A 181 3.16 -4.19 -0.28
CA LEU A 181 4.08 -5.32 -0.14
C LEU A 181 5.55 -4.89 -0.17
N VAL A 182 5.94 -3.94 -1.04
CA VAL A 182 7.31 -3.42 -1.05
C VAL A 182 7.67 -2.73 0.27
N ASP A 183 6.76 -1.96 0.88
CA ASP A 183 7.01 -1.33 2.19
C ASP A 183 7.09 -2.38 3.31
N ASN A 184 6.14 -3.31 3.33
CA ASN A 184 6.00 -4.28 4.41
C ASN A 184 7.06 -5.39 4.32
N ALA A 185 7.12 -6.11 3.21
CA ALA A 185 8.04 -7.23 3.02
C ALA A 185 9.50 -6.75 2.87
N GLY A 186 9.73 -5.67 2.11
CA GLY A 186 11.07 -5.12 1.91
C GLY A 186 11.74 -4.61 3.20
N SER A 187 10.95 -4.29 4.23
CA SER A 187 11.45 -3.88 5.54
C SER A 187 11.92 -5.03 6.43
N LEU A 188 11.60 -6.30 6.11
CA LEU A 188 11.90 -7.44 6.99
C LEU A 188 13.39 -7.70 7.16
N GLN A 189 14.17 -7.57 6.09
CA GLN A 189 15.64 -7.71 6.14
C GLN A 189 16.31 -6.70 7.10
N HIS A 190 15.67 -5.56 7.34
CA HIS A 190 16.16 -4.52 8.26
C HIS A 190 15.66 -4.71 9.70
N GLN A 191 14.71 -5.63 9.92
CA GLN A 191 14.21 -6.00 11.25
C GLN A 191 14.86 -7.27 11.77
N PHE A 192 15.33 -8.13 10.87
CA PHE A 192 16.02 -9.35 11.25
C PHE A 192 17.24 -9.04 12.13
N GLY A 193 17.40 -9.78 13.22
CA GLY A 193 18.37 -9.50 14.28
C GLY A 193 17.96 -8.40 15.29
N HIS A 194 16.89 -7.66 15.03
CA HIS A 194 16.35 -6.66 15.95
C HIS A 194 15.02 -7.07 16.58
N VAL A 195 14.22 -7.90 15.91
CA VAL A 195 12.94 -8.43 16.42
C VAL A 195 12.98 -9.95 16.53
N PRO A 196 12.07 -10.59 17.29
CA PRO A 196 12.08 -12.05 17.44
C PRO A 196 11.99 -12.80 16.11
N ASP A 197 12.87 -13.78 15.90
CA ASP A 197 12.96 -14.57 14.66
C ASP A 197 11.64 -15.22 14.28
N GLN A 198 10.88 -15.72 15.25
CA GLN A 198 9.56 -16.31 14.99
C GLN A 198 8.58 -15.29 14.38
N MET A 199 8.66 -14.01 14.75
CA MET A 199 7.86 -12.95 14.16
C MET A 199 8.28 -12.70 12.71
N VAL A 200 9.60 -12.62 12.45
CA VAL A 200 10.13 -12.46 11.09
C VAL A 200 9.72 -13.65 10.22
N ALA A 201 9.88 -14.88 10.72
CA ALA A 201 9.53 -16.10 10.01
C ALA A 201 8.06 -16.14 9.60
N LYS A 202 7.15 -15.79 10.52
CA LYS A 202 5.71 -15.67 10.21
C LYS A 202 5.43 -14.65 9.11
N LEU A 203 6.11 -13.49 9.13
CA LEU A 203 5.91 -12.44 8.13
C LEU A 203 6.55 -12.80 6.78
N VAL A 204 7.70 -13.47 6.75
CA VAL A 204 8.31 -13.97 5.52
C VAL A 204 7.42 -15.04 4.89
N ALA A 205 6.93 -16.01 5.67
CA ALA A 205 6.00 -17.03 5.18
C ALA A 205 4.69 -16.42 4.65
N LYS A 206 4.24 -15.30 5.24
CA LYS A 206 3.08 -14.53 4.75
C LYS A 206 3.39 -13.80 3.43
N TYR A 207 4.51 -13.07 3.35
CA TYR A 207 4.74 -12.10 2.28
C TYR A 207 5.51 -12.65 1.08
N MET A 208 6.44 -13.60 1.25
CA MET A 208 7.20 -14.17 0.13
C MET A 208 6.31 -14.72 -0.99
N PRO A 209 5.33 -15.62 -0.73
CA PRO A 209 4.46 -16.10 -1.79
C PRO A 209 3.60 -14.98 -2.40
N ALA A 210 3.15 -14.00 -1.60
CA ALA A 210 2.39 -12.85 -2.11
C ALA A 210 3.22 -11.98 -3.07
N VAL A 211 4.49 -11.74 -2.76
CA VAL A 211 5.44 -10.99 -3.61
C VAL A 211 5.64 -11.71 -4.92
N ILE A 212 5.94 -13.02 -4.89
CA ILE A 212 6.16 -13.84 -6.09
C ILE A 212 4.93 -13.78 -7.00
N LEU A 213 3.75 -14.03 -6.42
CA LEU A 213 2.51 -14.16 -7.17
C LEU A 213 2.09 -12.84 -7.82
N LEU A 214 2.14 -11.72 -7.07
CA LEU A 214 1.77 -10.42 -7.61
C LEU A 214 2.82 -9.88 -8.60
N ALA A 215 4.11 -10.16 -8.40
CA ALA A 215 5.14 -9.79 -9.37
C ALA A 215 4.91 -10.48 -10.72
N ALA A 216 4.65 -11.80 -10.71
CA ALA A 216 4.37 -12.57 -11.92
C ALA A 216 3.13 -12.05 -12.66
N GLU A 217 2.06 -11.69 -11.94
CA GLU A 217 0.87 -11.10 -12.58
C GLU A 217 1.16 -9.74 -13.22
N LEU A 218 1.93 -8.88 -12.55
CA LEU A 218 2.27 -7.56 -13.10
C LEU A 218 3.19 -7.69 -14.34
N GLU A 219 4.11 -8.66 -14.35
CA GLU A 219 4.92 -8.99 -15.54
C GLU A 219 4.07 -9.52 -16.68
N ARG A 220 3.06 -10.36 -16.38
CA ARG A 220 2.11 -10.85 -17.38
C ARG A 220 1.29 -9.72 -18.00
N ILE A 221 0.79 -8.79 -17.18
CA ILE A 221 0.07 -7.60 -17.64
C ILE A 221 0.97 -6.76 -18.55
N ASP A 222 2.21 -6.48 -18.12
CA ASP A 222 3.19 -5.71 -18.89
C ASP A 222 3.50 -6.35 -20.24
N ALA A 223 3.66 -7.68 -20.27
CA ALA A 223 3.93 -8.43 -21.50
C ALA A 223 2.74 -8.45 -22.47
N GLN A 224 1.50 -8.47 -21.96
CA GLN A 224 0.29 -8.55 -22.79
C GLN A 224 -0.17 -7.21 -23.36
N GLU A 225 0.01 -6.11 -22.62
CA GLU A 225 -0.35 -4.77 -23.12
C GLU A 225 0.70 -4.18 -24.06
N GLY A 226 1.81 -4.90 -24.31
CA GLY A 226 2.95 -4.43 -25.11
C GLY A 226 3.68 -3.26 -24.43
N PRO A 227 4.72 -2.67 -25.06
CA PRO A 227 5.33 -1.45 -24.54
C PRO A 227 4.32 -0.32 -24.66
N MET A 228 3.42 -0.20 -23.68
CA MET A 228 2.77 1.05 -23.36
C MET A 228 3.90 2.08 -23.20
N PRO A 229 3.78 3.28 -23.79
CA PRO A 229 4.87 4.26 -23.78
C PRO A 229 5.38 4.41 -22.34
N SER A 230 6.70 4.38 -22.19
CA SER A 230 7.58 4.21 -21.02
C SER A 230 7.27 5.01 -19.74
N GLU A 231 6.01 5.15 -19.36
CA GLU A 231 5.47 6.06 -18.33
C GLU A 231 4.59 5.33 -17.29
N TYR A 232 4.39 4.01 -17.41
CA TYR A 232 3.42 3.27 -16.61
C TYR A 232 4.01 2.59 -15.36
N PRO A 233 3.35 2.73 -14.19
CA PRO A 233 3.81 2.12 -12.93
C PRO A 233 3.91 0.58 -12.90
N ILE A 234 3.35 -0.17 -13.86
CA ILE A 234 3.23 -1.64 -13.79
C ILE A 234 4.58 -2.34 -13.89
N ALA A 235 5.36 -2.09 -14.95
CA ALA A 235 6.71 -2.65 -15.11
C ALA A 235 7.61 -2.33 -13.91
N GLN A 236 7.56 -1.08 -13.44
CA GLN A 236 8.34 -0.62 -12.31
C GLN A 236 7.86 -1.24 -10.98
N ALA A 237 6.56 -1.48 -10.81
CA ALA A 237 6.03 -2.20 -9.66
C ALA A 237 6.49 -3.66 -9.64
N ALA A 238 6.42 -4.35 -10.78
CA ALA A 238 6.94 -5.71 -10.96
C ALA A 238 8.43 -5.79 -10.61
N ALA A 239 9.24 -4.94 -11.26
CA ALA A 239 10.68 -4.87 -11.03
C ALA A 239 11.02 -4.60 -9.54
N ARG A 240 10.21 -3.77 -8.86
CA ARG A 240 10.41 -3.47 -7.44
C ARG A 240 10.03 -4.60 -6.51
N LEU A 241 8.97 -5.36 -6.81
CA LEU A 241 8.67 -6.61 -6.10
C LEU A 241 9.80 -7.63 -6.29
N ARG A 242 10.28 -7.84 -7.53
CA ARG A 242 11.43 -8.71 -7.81
C ARG A 242 12.69 -8.27 -7.06
N SER A 243 12.92 -6.97 -6.94
CA SER A 243 14.12 -6.45 -6.26
C SER A 243 14.21 -6.79 -4.77
N ILE A 244 13.09 -7.10 -4.10
CA ILE A 244 13.09 -7.48 -2.68
C ILE A 244 13.14 -8.99 -2.45
N GLU A 245 12.88 -9.81 -3.48
CA GLU A 245 12.89 -11.28 -3.38
C GLU A 245 14.23 -11.86 -2.89
N PRO A 246 15.41 -11.40 -3.34
CA PRO A 246 16.68 -11.94 -2.83
C PRO A 246 16.85 -11.74 -1.32
N GLY A 247 16.35 -10.62 -0.79
CA GLY A 247 16.36 -10.35 0.66
C GLY A 247 15.45 -11.30 1.42
N LEU A 248 14.26 -11.58 0.90
CA LEU A 248 13.32 -12.53 1.48
C LEU A 248 13.83 -13.98 1.38
N ALA A 249 14.41 -14.37 0.24
CA ALA A 249 14.98 -15.70 0.04
C ALA A 249 16.15 -15.99 1.00
N ARG A 250 16.95 -14.97 1.32
CA ARG A 250 17.97 -15.07 2.35
C ARG A 250 17.36 -15.39 3.72
N LEU A 251 16.31 -14.65 4.11
CA LEU A 251 15.61 -14.88 5.37
C LEU A 251 14.96 -16.27 5.43
N VAL A 252 14.39 -16.75 4.31
CA VAL A 252 13.85 -18.13 4.20
C VAL A 252 14.92 -19.15 4.55
N LYS A 253 16.14 -18.98 4.01
CA LYS A 253 17.27 -19.88 4.28
C LYS A 253 17.74 -19.79 5.73
N GLU A 254 17.95 -18.58 6.24
CA GLU A 254 18.47 -18.35 7.60
C GLU A 254 17.50 -18.83 8.69
N LEU A 255 16.19 -18.68 8.45
CA LEU A 255 15.12 -19.04 9.39
C LEU A 255 14.54 -20.43 9.13
N HIS A 256 15.08 -21.20 8.17
CA HIS A 256 14.61 -22.55 7.81
C HIS A 256 13.10 -22.60 7.53
N ILE A 257 12.60 -21.62 6.78
CA ILE A 257 11.17 -21.49 6.47
C ILE A 257 10.84 -22.41 5.30
N HIS A 258 9.84 -23.25 5.48
CA HIS A 258 9.24 -24.02 4.40
C HIS A 258 8.02 -23.28 3.86
N PHE A 259 7.99 -23.00 2.56
CA PHE A 259 6.79 -22.53 1.87
C PHE A 259 6.75 -23.10 0.45
N GLU A 260 5.55 -23.34 -0.06
CA GLU A 260 5.34 -23.79 -1.43
C GLU A 260 5.36 -22.60 -2.37
N HIS A 261 6.03 -22.76 -3.52
CA HIS A 261 5.95 -21.76 -4.58
C HIS A 261 4.50 -21.66 -5.07
N PRO A 262 3.90 -20.46 -5.05
CA PRO A 262 2.51 -20.32 -5.42
C PRO A 262 2.35 -20.49 -6.94
N ASN A 263 1.43 -21.34 -7.35
CA ASN A 263 0.97 -21.36 -8.74
C ASN A 263 0.13 -20.11 -9.04
N PRO A 264 0.28 -19.50 -10.22
CA PRO A 264 -0.63 -18.45 -10.66
C PRO A 264 -2.06 -19.01 -10.74
N PRO A 265 -3.10 -18.20 -10.43
CA PRO A 265 -4.46 -18.64 -10.63
C PRO A 265 -4.70 -18.94 -12.11
N GLU A 266 -5.42 -20.03 -12.39
CA GLU A 266 -5.77 -20.41 -13.76
C GLU A 266 -6.60 -19.28 -14.41
N ALA A 267 -6.18 -18.84 -15.60
CA ALA A 267 -6.95 -17.87 -16.37
C ALA A 267 -8.24 -18.53 -16.84
N SER A 268 -9.38 -18.00 -16.41
CA SER A 268 -10.71 -18.37 -16.94
C SER A 268 -10.98 -17.70 -18.28
#